data_AF-A0A1V5F2B1-F1
#
_entry.id   AF-A0A1V5F2B1-F1
#
_cell.length_a   1.000
_cell.length_b   1.000
_cell.length_c   1.000
_cell.angle_alpha   90.00
_cell.angle_beta   90.00
_cell.angle_gamma   90.00
#
_symmetry.space_group_name_H-M   'P 1'
#
loop_
_entity.id
_entity.type
_entity.pdbx_description
1 polymer ?
#
loop_
_entity_poly.entity_id
_entity_poly.type
_entity_poly.pdbx_seq_one_letter_code
_entity_poly.pdbx_strand_id
1 'polypeptide(L)'
;MAGGTIFAGMYKEPYDIKDNHSRLGVLLSLLLATGVIFLISNPFQGLIISQMLLSIQLPFTIFTQVHLTSSEKVMGKYKNTTFSKILLYLLGVIVTVLNIFLFISFFK
;
A
#
# COMPACT_ATOMS: atom_id res chain seq x y z
N MET A 1 -3.60 6.43 -10.38
CA MET A 1 -2.17 6.79 -10.17
C MET A 1 -1.44 5.70 -9.38
N ALA A 2 -1.78 5.43 -8.11
CA ALA A 2 -1.09 4.42 -7.29
C ALA A 2 -1.07 2.99 -7.89
N GLY A 3 -2.19 2.51 -8.43
CA GLY A 3 -2.23 1.20 -9.11
C GLY A 3 -1.34 1.13 -10.35
N GLY A 4 -1.29 2.21 -11.13
CA GLY A 4 -0.43 2.32 -12.32
C GLY A 4 1.06 2.32 -11.97
N THR A 5 1.46 2.97 -10.88
CA THR A 5 2.86 2.97 -10.42
C THR A 5 3.29 1.60 -9.87
N ILE A 6 2.40 0.87 -9.19
CA ILE A 6 2.68 -0.49 -8.72
C ILE A 6 2.85 -1.42 -9.92
N PHE A 7 1.95 -1.34 -10.90
CA PHE A 7 2.00 -2.18 -12.10
C PHE A 7 3.26 -1.89 -12.92
N ALA A 8 3.54 -0.63 -13.25
CA ALA A 8 4.78 -0.25 -13.94
C ALA A 8 6.04 -0.72 -13.19
N GLY A 9 6.05 -0.61 -11.86
CA GLY A 9 7.11 -1.14 -11.00
C GLY A 9 7.30 -2.67 -11.11
N MET A 10 6.21 -3.45 -11.21
CA MET A 10 6.28 -4.91 -11.42
C MET A 10 6.93 -5.28 -12.77
N TYR A 11 6.72 -4.45 -13.81
CA TYR A 11 7.36 -4.63 -15.13
C TYR A 11 8.73 -3.96 -15.25
N LYS A 12 9.24 -3.33 -14.17
CA LYS A 12 10.50 -2.58 -14.14
C LYS A 12 10.56 -1.42 -15.13
N GLU A 13 9.41 -0.84 -15.45
CA GLU A 13 9.29 0.31 -16.36
C GLU A 13 9.11 1.61 -15.56
N PRO A 14 9.70 2.73 -16.02
CA PRO A 14 9.39 4.03 -15.45
C PRO A 14 7.90 4.34 -15.69
N TYR A 15 7.22 4.85 -14.67
CA TYR A 15 5.83 5.28 -14.83
C TYR A 15 5.77 6.43 -15.84
N ASP A 16 5.16 6.18 -16.99
CA ASP A 16 4.87 7.20 -18.00
C ASP A 16 3.39 7.09 -18.40
N ILE A 17 2.63 8.17 -18.18
CA ILE A 17 1.20 8.27 -18.51
C ILE A 17 0.95 8.15 -20.02
N LYS A 18 1.97 8.44 -20.85
CA LYS A 18 1.88 8.30 -22.30
C LYS A 18 2.21 6.89 -22.80
N ASP A 19 2.78 6.04 -21.94
CA ASP A 19 3.14 4.68 -22.30
C ASP A 19 1.96 3.73 -22.15
N ASN A 20 1.80 2.82 -23.11
CA ASN A 20 0.62 1.98 -23.23
C ASN A 20 0.50 1.00 -22.06
N HIS A 21 1.64 0.61 -21.46
CA HIS A 21 1.71 -0.32 -20.33
C HIS A 21 1.21 0.26 -19.00
N SER A 22 1.59 1.51 -18.69
CA SER A 22 1.07 2.22 -17.52
C SER A 22 -0.42 2.52 -17.66
N ARG A 23 -0.87 2.83 -18.88
CA ARG A 23 -2.29 3.07 -19.18
C ARG A 23 -3.12 1.79 -19.05
N LEU A 24 -2.61 0.66 -19.52
CA LEU A 24 -3.23 -0.65 -19.34
C LEU A 24 -3.35 -1.03 -17.85
N GLY A 25 -2.32 -0.80 -17.03
CA GLY A 25 -2.38 -1.03 -15.59
C GLY A 25 -3.45 -0.19 -14.89
N VAL A 26 -3.56 1.09 -15.24
CA VAL A 26 -4.62 1.98 -14.71
C VAL A 26 -6.00 1.50 -15.18
N LEU A 27 -6.16 1.17 -16.45
CA LEU A 27 -7.44 0.77 -17.03
C LEU A 27 -7.92 -0.57 -16.44
N LEU A 28 -7.02 -1.55 -16.27
CA LEU A 28 -7.30 -2.81 -15.55
C LEU A 28 -7.77 -2.55 -14.11
N SER A 29 -7.07 -1.68 -13.38
CA SER A 29 -7.45 -1.36 -11.99
C SER A 29 -8.84 -0.73 -11.90
N LEU A 30 -9.21 0.13 -12.87
CA LEU A 30 -10.53 0.74 -12.93
C LEU A 30 -11.61 -0.26 -13.31
N LEU A 31 -11.38 -1.10 -14.32
CA LEU A 31 -12.35 -2.13 -14.73
C LEU A 31 -12.65 -3.12 -13.60
N LEU A 32 -11.61 -3.57 -12.89
CA LEU A 32 -11.77 -4.45 -11.73
C LEU A 32 -12.56 -3.76 -10.61
N ALA A 33 -12.22 -2.51 -10.28
CA ALA A 33 -12.95 -1.75 -9.27
C ALA A 33 -14.42 -1.56 -9.65
N THR A 34 -14.70 -1.21 -10.91
CA THR A 34 -16.07 -1.06 -11.43
C THR A 34 -16.85 -2.37 -11.39
N GLY A 35 -16.22 -3.49 -11.76
CA GLY A 35 -16.85 -4.82 -11.67
C GLY A 35 -17.23 -5.19 -10.24
N VAL A 36 -16.33 -4.94 -9.28
CA VAL A 36 -16.58 -5.18 -7.85
C VAL A 36 -17.71 -4.29 -7.32
N ILE A 37 -17.77 -3.01 -7.73
CA ILE A 37 -18.84 -2.09 -7.31
C ILE A 37 -20.22 -2.59 -7.76
N PHE A 38 -20.35 -3.11 -8.99
CA PHE A 38 -21.62 -3.64 -9.47
C PHE A 38 -22.09 -4.90 -8.73
N LEU A 39 -21.16 -5.64 -8.11
CA LEU A 39 -21.46 -6.84 -7.31
C LEU A 39 -21.82 -6.52 -5.86
N ILE A 40 -21.53 -5.31 -5.38
CA ILE A 40 -21.79 -4.89 -4.00
C ILE A 40 -23.20 -4.32 -3.88
N SER A 41 -24.09 -5.06 -3.20
CA SER A 41 -25.46 -4.60 -2.94
C SER A 41 -25.53 -3.51 -1.86
N ASN A 42 -24.60 -3.53 -0.89
CA ASN A 42 -24.52 -2.53 0.19
C ASN A 42 -23.16 -1.80 0.14
N PRO A 43 -23.12 -0.56 -0.39
CA PRO A 43 -21.90 0.24 -0.47
C PRO A 43 -21.17 0.42 0.87
N PHE A 44 -21.91 0.47 1.98
CA PHE A 44 -21.34 0.63 3.31
C PHE A 44 -20.55 -0.61 3.75
N GLN A 45 -21.05 -1.81 3.46
CA GLN A 45 -20.31 -3.06 3.71
C GLN A 45 -19.08 -3.16 2.82
N GLY A 46 -19.19 -2.76 1.55
CA GLY A 46 -18.04 -2.67 0.64
C GLY A 46 -16.94 -1.74 1.16
N LEU A 47 -17.34 -0.60 1.73
CA LEU A 47 -16.41 0.33 2.36
C LEU A 47 -15.72 -0.30 3.58
N ILE A 48 -16.46 -0.96 4.48
CA ILE A 48 -15.89 -1.64 5.67
C ILE A 48 -14.85 -2.69 5.26
N ILE A 49 -15.17 -3.54 4.29
CA ILE A 49 -14.25 -4.57 3.79
C ILE A 49 -13.00 -3.93 3.18
N SER A 50 -13.15 -2.84 2.43
CA SER A 50 -12.01 -2.10 1.86
C SER A 50 -11.08 -1.57 2.95
N GLN A 51 -11.64 -1.04 4.04
CA GLN A 51 -10.84 -0.58 5.19
C GLN A 51 -10.15 -1.72 5.92
N MET A 52 -10.78 -2.89 6.03
CA MET A 52 -10.13 -4.08 6.60
C MET A 52 -8.91 -4.51 5.77
N LEU A 53 -9.05 -4.56 4.44
CA LEU A 53 -7.94 -4.90 3.55
C LEU A 53 -6.78 -3.90 3.67
N LEU A 54 -7.09 -2.60 3.74
CA LEU A 54 -6.08 -1.56 3.98
C LEU A 54 -5.38 -1.74 5.34
N SER A 55 -6.14 -2.05 6.38
CA SER A 55 -5.59 -2.27 7.73
C SER A 55 -4.61 -3.43 7.79
N ILE A 56 -4.93 -4.53 7.10
CA ILE A 56 -4.03 -5.68 6.97
C ILE A 56 -2.79 -5.33 6.14
N GLN A 57 -2.92 -4.50 5.10
CA GLN A 57 -1.83 -4.11 4.22
C GLN A 57 -0.80 -3.18 4.91
N LEU A 58 -1.25 -2.23 5.72
CA LEU A 58 -0.42 -1.15 6.25
C LEU A 58 0.86 -1.64 6.96
N PRO A 59 0.81 -2.62 7.89
CA PRO A 59 2.01 -3.14 8.55
C PRO A 59 3.08 -3.60 7.54
N PHE A 60 2.68 -4.41 6.55
CA PHE A 60 3.62 -4.92 5.54
C PHE A 60 4.26 -3.78 4.74
N THR A 61 3.48 -2.78 4.34
CA THR A 61 4.00 -1.64 3.58
C THR A 61 4.97 -0.80 4.40
N ILE A 62 4.65 -0.50 5.66
CA ILE A 62 5.50 0.31 6.54
C ILE A 62 6.81 -0.41 6.82
N PHE A 63 6.77 -1.68 7.25
CA PHE A 63 8.00 -2.42 7.57
C PHE A 63 8.89 -2.59 6.33
N THR A 64 8.30 -2.88 5.17
CA THR A 64 9.04 -2.97 3.90
C THR A 64 9.66 -1.61 3.53
N GLN A 65 8.91 -0.52 3.65
CA GLN A 65 9.41 0.83 3.38
C GLN A 65 10.57 1.20 4.32
N VAL A 66 10.46 0.94 5.62
CA VAL A 66 11.54 1.20 6.58
C VAL A 66 12.75 0.32 6.29
N HIS A 67 12.55 -0.94 5.89
CA HIS A 67 13.64 -1.82 5.49
C HIS A 67 14.38 -1.32 4.24
N LEU A 68 13.64 -0.96 3.19
CA LEU A 68 14.20 -0.46 1.92
C LEU A 68 14.92 0.89 2.13
N THR A 69 14.32 1.82 2.86
CA THR A 69 14.91 3.14 3.13
C THR A 69 16.10 3.09 4.09
N SER A 70 16.23 2.02 4.88
CA SER A 70 17.39 1.78 5.74
C SER A 70 18.47 0.93 5.07
N SER A 71 18.20 0.37 3.88
CA SER A 71 19.13 -0.50 3.17
C SER A 71 20.13 0.31 2.35
N GLU A 72 21.41 0.08 2.61
CA GLU A 72 22.50 0.67 1.82
C GLU A 72 22.47 0.20 0.36
N LYS A 73 21.95 -1.00 0.08
CA LYS A 73 21.77 -1.52 -1.28
C LYS A 73 20.78 -0.68 -2.10
N VAL A 74 19.79 -0.06 -1.46
CA VAL A 74 18.72 0.68 -2.13
C VAL A 74 18.97 2.19 -2.08
N MET A 75 19.37 2.73 -0.93
CA MET A 75 19.53 4.18 -0.73
C MET A 75 20.99 4.66 -0.80
N GLY A 76 21.97 3.75 -0.79
CA GLY A 76 23.40 4.10 -0.79
C GLY A 76 23.77 5.10 0.31
N LYS A 77 24.29 6.26 -0.09
CA LYS A 77 24.69 7.37 0.80
C LYS A 77 23.51 8.00 1.55
N TYR A 78 22.28 7.85 1.05
CA TYR A 78 21.07 8.45 1.61
C TYR A 78 20.30 7.51 2.55
N LYS A 79 20.93 6.42 3.01
CA LYS A 79 20.28 5.49 3.96
C LYS A 79 19.89 6.23 5.25
N ASN A 80 18.78 5.81 5.84
CA ASN A 80 18.34 6.36 7.12
C ASN A 80 19.42 6.22 8.19
N THR A 81 19.58 7.27 9.00
CA THR A 81 20.42 7.23 10.20
C THR A 81 19.82 6.28 11.23
N THR A 82 20.62 5.78 12.16
CA THR A 82 20.16 4.88 13.24
C THR A 82 19.00 5.49 14.04
N PHE A 83 19.02 6.80 14.27
CA PHE A 83 17.94 7.52 14.93
C PHE A 83 16.65 7.52 14.12
N SER A 84 16.71 7.92 12.84
CA SER A 84 15.53 7.91 11.95
C SER A 84 14.95 6.50 11.80
N LYS A 85 15.81 5.48 11.70
CA LYS A 85 15.38 4.08 11.64
C LYS A 85 14.60 3.68 12.90
N ILE A 86 15.11 3.96 14.10
CA ILE A 86 14.42 3.65 15.36
C ILE A 86 13.07 4.37 15.44
N LEU A 87 13.02 5.66 15.11
CA LEU A 87 11.80 6.44 15.12
C LEU A 87 10.74 5.89 14.14
N LEU A 88 11.17 5.50 12.93
CA LEU A 88 10.28 4.91 11.93
C LEU A 88 9.78 3.52 12.34
N TYR A 89 10.62 2.68 12.95
CA TYR A 89 10.18 1.40 13.49
C TYR A 89 9.18 1.59 14.64
N LEU A 90 9.40 2.56 15.53
CA LEU A 90 8.49 2.88 16.61
C LEU A 90 7.12 3.33 16.08
N LEU A 91 7.10 4.24 15.10
CA LEU A 91 5.85 4.66 14.44
C LEU A 91 5.17 3.47 13.73
N GLY A 92 5.94 2.62 13.06
CA GLY A 92 5.42 1.42 12.42
C GLY A 92 4.78 0.45 13.40
N VAL A 93 5.37 0.26 14.58
CA VAL A 93 4.79 -0.55 15.66
C VAL A 93 3.49 0.08 16.17
N ILE A 94 3.46 1.39 16.44
CA ILE A 94 2.25 2.09 16.90
C ILE A 94 1.12 1.93 15.87
N VAL A 95 1.39 2.22 14.60
CA VAL A 95 0.38 2.12 13.54
C VAL A 95 -0.10 0.68 13.37
N THR A 96 0.79 -0.31 13.48
CA THR A 96 0.42 -1.73 13.41
C THR A 96 -0.49 -2.12 14.57
N VAL A 97 -0.16 -1.73 15.80
CA VAL A 97 -0.98 -2.01 16.98
C VAL A 97 -2.37 -1.37 16.85
N LEU A 98 -2.43 -0.10 16.43
CA LEU A 98 -3.70 0.60 16.21
C LEU A 98 -4.55 -0.08 15.12
N ASN A 99 -3.93 -0.55 14.04
CA ASN A 99 -4.63 -1.27 12.98
C ASN A 99 -5.16 -2.63 13.45
N ILE A 100 -4.40 -3.37 14.25
CA ILE A 100 -4.85 -4.63 14.85
C ILE A 100 -6.03 -4.39 15.79
N PHE A 101 -5.96 -3.37 16.65
CA PHE A 101 -7.08 -3.02 17.52
C PHE A 101 -8.32 -2.61 16.75
N LEU A 102 -8.15 -1.80 15.71
CA LEU A 102 -9.23 -1.41 14.81
C LEU A 102 -9.86 -2.65 14.17
N PHE A 103 -9.05 -3.55 13.63
CA PHE A 103 -9.52 -4.81 13.05
C PHE A 103 -10.34 -5.62 14.06
N ILE A 104 -9.82 -5.86 15.27
CA ILE A 104 -10.53 -6.61 16.32
C ILE A 104 -11.83 -5.92 16.73
N SER A 105 -11.84 -4.59 16.83
CA SER A 105 -13.04 -3.81 17.19
C SER A 105 -14.16 -3.91 16.16
N PHE A 106 -13.86 -4.24 14.90
CA PHE A 106 -14.88 -4.46 13.87
C PHE A 106 -15.50 -5.86 13.90
N PHE A 107 -14.85 -6.84 14.54
CA PHE A 107 -15.37 -8.21 14.71
C PHE A 107 -16.09 -8.43 16.05
N LYS A 108 -16.09 -7.43 16.94
CA LYS A 108 -16.72 -7.48 18.26
C LYS A 108 -17.97 -6.61 18.28
#